data_AF-A0A1V5SAW6-F1
#
_entry.id   AF-A0A1V5SAW6-F1
#
_cell.length_a   1.000
_cell.length_b   1.000
_cell.length_c   1.000
_cell.angle_alpha   90.00
_cell.angle_beta   90.00
_cell.angle_gamma   90.00
#
_symmetry.space_group_name_H-M   'P 1'
#
loop_
_entity.id
_entity.type
_entity.pdbx_description
1 polymer ?
#
loop_
_entity_poly.entity_id
_entity_poly.type
_entity_poly.pdbx_seq_one_letter_code
_entity_poly.pdbx_strand_id
1 'polypeptide(L)'
;MSKTVIRNGMFETNSSSVHSICISKKPVDDVKGKKISFYLGEYGWENSTVDTPDYLYTAIMCQSLSDYLLDKLKSILDKYEIDYTFQPEEKASRWWGIDHSEDTIDFVDAVLEDEDLLLRCLFNDDSVVYTGNDNCGSKDYLDTCFIGDEYYWGNDGKELNPYHDSENFDYFIKGN
;
A
#
# COMPACT_ATOMS: atom_id res chain seq x y z
N MET A 1 -15.14 30.98 27.39
CA MET A 1 -14.64 31.10 26.01
C MET A 1 -13.26 30.46 25.98
N SER A 2 -13.13 29.25 25.43
CA SER A 2 -11.83 28.58 25.30
C SER A 2 -11.09 29.16 24.09
N LYS A 3 -9.87 29.67 24.31
CA LYS A 3 -8.97 30.12 23.25
C LYS A 3 -8.29 28.88 22.66
N THR A 4 -8.61 28.55 21.41
CA THR A 4 -7.80 27.62 20.62
C THR A 4 -6.40 28.21 20.47
N VAL A 5 -5.39 27.52 21.00
CA VAL A 5 -3.98 27.89 20.80
C VAL A 5 -3.52 27.19 19.53
N ILE A 6 -3.56 27.92 18.41
CA ILE A 6 -2.82 27.53 17.20
C ILE A 6 -1.36 27.91 17.45
N ARG A 7 -0.46 26.93 17.52
CA ARG A 7 0.98 27.18 17.63
C ARG A 7 1.50 27.68 16.27
N ASN A 8 1.72 28.99 16.16
CA ASN A 8 2.40 29.58 15.01
C ASN A 8 3.87 29.12 14.99
N GLY A 9 4.25 28.32 13.98
CA GLY A 9 5.65 27.96 13.72
C GLY A 9 5.94 26.48 13.42
N MET A 10 4.96 25.58 13.45
CA MET A 10 5.12 24.22 12.89
C MET A 10 4.62 24.21 11.44
N PHE A 11 5.54 24.28 10.50
CA PHE A 11 5.29 23.73 9.17
C PHE A 11 5.37 22.21 9.32
N GLU A 12 4.28 21.59 9.77
CA GLU A 12 4.03 20.21 9.35
C GLU A 12 3.32 20.35 8.01
N THR A 13 3.99 19.92 6.95
CA THR A 13 3.42 19.85 5.62
C THR A 13 2.23 18.89 5.70
N ASN A 14 1.03 19.45 5.70
CA ASN A 14 -0.23 18.74 5.77
C ASN A 14 -0.57 18.14 4.41
N SER A 15 0.12 17.06 4.06
CA SER A 15 -0.36 16.08 3.09
C SER A 15 0.14 14.75 3.61
N SER A 16 -0.50 14.27 4.67
CA SER A 16 -0.03 13.10 5.38
C SER A 16 -0.95 11.94 4.99
N SER A 17 -0.45 11.09 4.08
CA SER A 17 -1.17 9.91 3.60
C SER A 17 -0.64 8.68 4.32
N VAL A 18 -1.55 7.80 4.76
CA VAL A 18 -1.20 6.56 5.44
C VAL A 18 -1.87 5.42 4.73
N HIS A 19 -1.09 4.42 4.33
CA HIS A 19 -1.61 3.23 3.67
C HIS A 19 -1.27 1.97 4.46
N SER A 20 -2.28 1.13 4.70
CA SER A 20 -2.09 -0.22 5.25
C SER A 20 -2.17 -1.23 4.11
N ILE A 21 -1.08 -1.97 3.91
CA ILE A 21 -0.97 -3.01 2.90
C ILE A 21 -1.07 -4.35 3.63
N CYS A 22 -2.12 -5.12 3.31
CA CYS A 22 -2.50 -6.31 4.05
C CYS A 22 -2.41 -7.50 3.10
N ILE A 23 -1.41 -8.37 3.29
CA ILE A 23 -1.21 -9.53 2.43
C ILE A 23 -1.66 -10.78 3.19
N SER A 24 -2.70 -11.44 2.67
CA SER A 24 -3.26 -12.64 3.28
C SER A 24 -2.21 -13.74 3.37
N LYS A 25 -2.11 -14.41 4.52
CA LYS A 25 -1.25 -15.59 4.74
C LYS A 25 -1.84 -16.87 4.16
N LYS A 26 -3.07 -16.83 3.64
CA LYS A 26 -3.66 -17.99 2.99
C LYS A 26 -2.87 -18.29 1.71
N PRO A 27 -2.59 -19.57 1.44
CA PRO A 27 -1.83 -19.96 0.27
C PRO A 27 -2.62 -19.64 -1.01
N VAL A 28 -1.91 -19.34 -2.08
CA VAL A 28 -2.48 -19.22 -3.42
C VAL A 28 -2.25 -20.53 -4.16
N ASP A 29 -3.34 -21.12 -4.66
CA ASP A 29 -3.30 -22.32 -5.51
C ASP A 29 -2.73 -22.01 -6.90
N ASP A 30 -2.43 -23.07 -7.68
CA ASP A 30 -1.78 -23.04 -9.00
C ASP A 30 -2.06 -21.76 -9.82
N VAL A 31 -1.00 -20.98 -10.04
CA VAL A 31 -1.01 -19.70 -10.76
C VAL A 31 -0.65 -19.84 -12.23
N LYS A 32 -0.25 -21.04 -12.67
CA LYS A 32 0.18 -21.28 -14.06
C LYS A 32 -0.93 -20.96 -15.05
N GLY A 33 -0.63 -20.11 -16.03
CA GLY A 33 -1.58 -19.69 -17.07
C GLY A 33 -2.66 -18.72 -16.58
N LYS A 34 -2.58 -18.22 -15.34
CA LYS A 34 -3.41 -17.10 -14.90
C LYS A 34 -3.02 -15.83 -15.66
N LYS A 35 -3.97 -14.90 -15.74
CA LYS A 35 -3.82 -13.60 -16.39
C LYS A 35 -3.92 -12.51 -15.35
N ILE A 36 -3.01 -11.55 -15.42
CA ILE A 36 -3.04 -10.36 -14.57
C ILE A 36 -2.77 -9.11 -15.41
N SER A 37 -3.46 -8.02 -15.07
CA SER A 37 -3.26 -6.72 -15.68
C SER A 37 -2.90 -5.74 -14.57
N PHE A 38 -1.89 -4.92 -14.82
CA PHE A 38 -1.41 -3.93 -13.88
C PHE A 38 -1.74 -2.54 -14.38
N TYR A 39 -2.40 -1.75 -13.55
CA TYR A 39 -2.79 -0.38 -13.82
C TYR A 39 -2.12 0.59 -12.86
N LEU A 40 -1.95 1.81 -13.34
CA LEU A 40 -1.35 2.89 -12.56
C LEU A 40 -2.46 3.70 -11.90
N GLY A 41 -2.26 4.02 -10.62
CA GLY A 41 -3.20 4.81 -9.83
C GLY A 41 -2.56 6.00 -9.13
N GLU A 42 -3.41 6.87 -8.60
CA GLU A 42 -3.03 7.95 -7.69
C GLU A 42 -3.57 7.63 -6.29
N TYR A 43 -2.67 7.56 -5.31
CA TYR A 43 -2.99 7.10 -3.96
C TYR A 43 -2.46 8.09 -2.92
N GLY A 44 -3.28 8.37 -1.91
CA GLY A 44 -2.95 9.29 -0.81
C GLY A 44 -3.87 10.51 -0.70
N TRP A 45 -4.73 10.76 -1.69
CA TRP A 45 -5.74 11.84 -1.61
C TRP A 45 -7.14 11.36 -1.16
N GLU A 46 -7.48 10.10 -1.43
CA GLU A 46 -8.79 9.56 -1.10
C GLU A 46 -8.66 8.35 -0.16
N ASN A 47 -9.64 8.20 0.73
CA ASN A 47 -9.84 6.97 1.46
C ASN A 47 -10.44 5.94 0.51
N SER A 48 -9.67 4.89 0.20
CA SER A 48 -10.09 3.88 -0.75
C SER A 48 -9.57 2.50 -0.39
N THR A 49 -10.16 1.50 -1.03
CA THR A 49 -9.68 0.12 -1.05
C THR A 49 -9.13 -0.13 -2.44
N VAL A 50 -7.87 -0.57 -2.52
CA VAL A 50 -7.11 -0.67 -3.75
C VAL A 50 -6.57 -2.09 -3.90
N ASP A 51 -6.62 -2.58 -5.14
CA ASP A 51 -6.08 -3.88 -5.51
C ASP A 51 -4.55 -3.88 -5.36
N THR A 52 -4.04 -4.90 -4.68
CA THR A 52 -2.61 -5.06 -4.39
C THR A 52 -1.71 -5.12 -5.63
N PRO A 53 -2.10 -5.73 -6.78
CA PRO A 53 -1.30 -5.67 -8.01
C PRO A 53 -1.07 -4.24 -8.51
N ASP A 54 -2.14 -3.44 -8.59
CA ASP A 54 -2.09 -2.07 -9.12
C ASP A 54 -1.30 -1.16 -8.17
N TYR A 55 -1.47 -1.36 -6.87
CA TYR A 55 -0.70 -0.65 -5.86
C TYR A 55 0.79 -1.00 -5.95
N LEU A 56 1.15 -2.29 -6.04
CA LEU A 56 2.54 -2.73 -6.21
C LEU A 56 3.16 -2.18 -7.49
N TYR A 57 2.43 -2.24 -8.60
CA TYR A 57 2.93 -1.70 -9.87
C TYR A 57 3.18 -0.20 -9.77
N THR A 58 2.23 0.55 -9.22
CA THR A 58 2.39 1.99 -8.98
C THR A 58 3.58 2.27 -8.06
N ALA A 59 3.74 1.52 -6.97
CA ALA A 59 4.86 1.64 -6.04
C ALA A 59 6.21 1.43 -6.71
N ILE A 60 6.34 0.39 -7.54
CA ILE A 60 7.53 0.12 -8.36
C ILE A 60 7.82 1.29 -9.31
N MET A 61 6.80 1.81 -9.98
CA MET A 61 6.97 2.88 -10.97
C MET A 61 7.33 4.23 -10.35
N CYS A 62 7.02 4.44 -9.08
CA CYS A 62 7.47 5.63 -8.34
C CYS A 62 8.95 5.56 -7.92
N GLN A 63 9.59 4.38 -7.95
CA GLN A 63 10.98 4.24 -7.52
C GLN A 63 11.99 4.71 -8.59
N SER A 64 13.13 5.24 -8.15
CA SER A 64 14.24 5.61 -9.04
C SER A 64 14.84 4.44 -9.82
N LEU A 65 14.65 3.20 -9.34
CA LEU A 65 15.11 1.95 -9.96
C LEU A 65 13.96 1.15 -10.60
N SER A 66 12.88 1.82 -11.00
CA SER A 66 11.66 1.20 -11.53
C SER A 66 11.92 0.13 -12.59
N ASP A 67 12.81 0.38 -13.56
CA ASP A 67 13.14 -0.57 -14.63
C ASP A 67 13.67 -1.91 -14.07
N TYR A 68 14.59 -1.84 -13.11
CA TYR A 68 15.18 -3.02 -12.49
C TYR A 68 14.17 -3.82 -11.67
N LEU A 69 13.35 -3.11 -10.88
CA LEU A 69 12.32 -3.72 -10.04
C LEU A 69 11.22 -4.35 -10.89
N LEU A 70 10.83 -3.68 -11.98
CA LEU A 70 9.84 -4.19 -12.94
C LEU A 70 10.36 -5.42 -13.69
N ASP A 71 11.64 -5.45 -14.08
CA ASP A 71 12.26 -6.63 -14.69
C ASP A 71 12.34 -7.79 -13.70
N LYS A 72 12.60 -7.52 -12.41
CA LYS A 72 12.55 -8.53 -11.35
C LYS A 72 11.13 -9.11 -11.22
N LEU A 73 10.09 -8.27 -11.17
CA LEU A 73 8.70 -8.71 -11.16
C LEU A 73 8.38 -9.60 -12.37
N LYS A 74 8.69 -9.13 -13.59
CA LYS A 74 8.47 -9.89 -14.84
C LYS A 74 9.16 -11.25 -14.81
N SER A 75 10.41 -11.31 -14.32
CA SER A 75 11.16 -12.57 -14.25
C SER A 75 10.48 -13.61 -13.36
N ILE A 76 9.82 -13.18 -12.28
CA ILE A 76 9.06 -14.08 -11.42
C ILE A 76 7.77 -14.50 -12.12
N LEU A 77 7.03 -13.57 -12.73
CA LEU A 77 5.81 -13.88 -13.48
C LEU A 77 6.08 -14.90 -14.61
N ASP A 78 7.16 -14.71 -15.37
CA ASP A 78 7.61 -15.62 -16.43
C ASP A 78 7.97 -17.01 -15.87
N LYS A 79 8.67 -17.07 -14.73
CA LYS A 79 9.03 -18.33 -14.05
C LYS A 79 7.79 -19.16 -13.69
N TYR A 80 6.71 -18.50 -13.28
CA TYR A 80 5.43 -19.15 -12.93
C TYR A 80 4.49 -19.32 -14.14
N GLU A 81 4.93 -18.98 -15.35
CA GLU A 81 4.13 -19.06 -16.58
C GLU A 81 2.81 -18.27 -16.45
N ILE A 82 2.87 -17.08 -15.85
CA ILE A 82 1.74 -16.15 -15.71
C ILE A 82 1.73 -15.21 -16.91
N ASP A 83 0.57 -15.07 -17.54
CA ASP A 83 0.34 -14.07 -18.59
C ASP A 83 0.09 -12.70 -17.95
N TYR A 84 0.82 -11.66 -18.36
CA TYR A 84 0.68 -10.32 -17.78
C TYR A 84 0.59 -9.19 -18.81
N THR A 85 -0.06 -8.09 -18.43
CA THR A 85 -0.03 -6.83 -19.16
C THR A 85 0.19 -5.66 -18.21
N PHE A 86 0.98 -4.67 -18.64
CA PHE A 86 1.22 -3.44 -17.88
C PHE A 86 0.63 -2.27 -18.66
N GLN A 87 -0.12 -1.41 -17.97
CA GLN A 87 -0.48 -0.10 -18.50
C GLN A 87 0.80 0.66 -18.86
N PRO A 88 0.94 1.17 -20.10
CA PRO A 88 2.13 1.92 -20.48
C PRO A 88 2.26 3.21 -19.67
N GLU A 89 3.50 3.57 -19.36
CA GLU A 89 3.86 4.78 -18.64
C GLU A 89 3.51 6.03 -19.48
N GLU A 90 2.36 6.64 -19.22
CA GLU A 90 2.20 8.06 -19.51
C GLU A 90 2.93 8.81 -18.39
N LYS A 91 4.00 9.55 -18.74
CA LYS A 91 4.89 10.19 -17.79
C LYS A 91 4.13 10.91 -16.67
N ALA A 92 4.17 10.29 -15.50
CA ALA A 92 3.71 10.80 -14.24
C ALA A 92 4.14 12.25 -14.03
N SER A 93 3.20 13.11 -13.66
CA SER A 93 3.54 14.41 -13.08
C SER A 93 4.13 14.20 -11.68
N ARG A 94 4.77 15.23 -11.10
CA ARG A 94 5.25 15.20 -9.70
C ARG A 94 4.14 14.94 -8.66
N TRP A 95 2.87 14.98 -9.10
CA TRP A 95 1.68 14.81 -8.27
C TRP A 95 0.91 13.52 -8.59
N TRP A 96 1.55 12.60 -9.33
CA TRP A 96 0.94 11.34 -9.76
C TRP A 96 1.63 10.18 -9.04
N GLY A 97 0.88 9.12 -8.76
CA GLY A 97 1.36 7.91 -8.09
C GLY A 97 1.01 7.88 -6.60
N ILE A 98 1.91 7.31 -5.79
CA ILE A 98 1.74 7.25 -4.33
C ILE A 98 2.34 8.51 -3.71
N ASP A 99 1.55 9.24 -2.94
CA ASP A 99 2.06 10.34 -2.12
C ASP A 99 3.09 9.83 -1.11
N HIS A 100 4.27 10.46 -1.07
CA HIS A 100 5.46 9.97 -0.34
C HIS A 100 5.82 8.51 -0.67
N SER A 101 5.83 8.16 -1.96
CA SER A 101 6.13 6.82 -2.46
C SER A 101 7.46 6.21 -2.00
N GLU A 102 8.43 7.02 -1.57
CA GLU A 102 9.70 6.56 -1.02
C GLU A 102 9.54 5.58 0.15
N ASP A 103 8.46 5.73 0.94
CA ASP A 103 8.18 4.89 2.11
C ASP A 103 7.60 3.52 1.72
N THR A 104 7.36 3.27 0.43
CA THR A 104 6.92 1.95 -0.06
C THR A 104 8.08 1.01 -0.35
N ILE A 105 9.34 1.46 -0.23
CA ILE A 105 10.50 0.66 -0.64
C ILE A 105 10.63 -0.65 0.14
N ASP A 106 10.41 -0.63 1.46
CA ASP A 106 10.48 -1.82 2.31
C ASP A 106 9.43 -2.86 1.90
N PHE A 107 8.23 -2.41 1.51
CA PHE A 107 7.18 -3.27 0.96
C PHE A 107 7.59 -3.86 -0.39
N VAL A 108 8.06 -3.02 -1.33
CA VAL A 108 8.46 -3.45 -2.67
C VAL A 108 9.60 -4.47 -2.61
N ASP A 109 10.61 -4.21 -1.79
CA ASP A 109 11.74 -5.13 -1.63
C ASP A 109 11.29 -6.45 -1.01
N ALA A 110 10.49 -6.41 0.06
CA ALA A 110 9.98 -7.62 0.71
C ALA A 110 9.19 -8.51 -0.24
N VAL A 111 8.23 -7.95 -1.00
CA VAL A 111 7.44 -8.76 -1.94
C VAL A 111 8.26 -9.26 -3.12
N LEU A 112 9.24 -8.50 -3.62
CA LEU A 112 10.06 -8.97 -4.74
C LEU A 112 11.17 -9.94 -4.31
N GLU A 113 11.49 -10.04 -3.02
CA GLU A 113 12.47 -10.99 -2.48
C GLU A 113 11.85 -12.32 -2.03
N ASP A 114 10.55 -12.35 -1.76
CA ASP A 114 9.80 -13.53 -1.38
C ASP A 114 8.70 -13.84 -2.41
N GLU A 115 8.94 -14.87 -3.23
CA GLU A 115 8.00 -15.28 -4.28
C GLU A 115 6.63 -15.73 -3.73
N ASP A 116 6.57 -16.33 -2.53
CA ASP A 116 5.29 -16.72 -1.92
C ASP A 116 4.50 -15.47 -1.52
N LEU A 117 5.17 -14.52 -0.86
CA LEU A 117 4.57 -13.23 -0.51
C LEU A 117 4.10 -12.47 -1.76
N LEU A 118 4.89 -12.48 -2.84
CA LEU A 118 4.49 -11.89 -4.11
C LEU A 118 3.22 -12.53 -4.66
N LEU A 119 3.16 -13.86 -4.74
CA LEU A 119 1.99 -14.54 -5.30
C LEU A 119 0.73 -14.30 -4.46
N ARG A 120 0.85 -14.26 -3.12
CA ARG A 120 -0.25 -13.87 -2.22
C ARG A 120 -0.66 -12.41 -2.40
N CYS A 121 0.31 -11.52 -2.63
CA CYS A 121 0.04 -10.12 -2.97
C CYS A 121 -0.70 -10.00 -4.30
N LEU A 122 -0.38 -10.82 -5.31
CA LEU A 122 -0.95 -10.69 -6.65
C LEU A 122 -2.28 -11.41 -6.88
N PHE A 123 -2.54 -12.51 -6.17
CA PHE A 123 -3.62 -13.44 -6.52
C PHE A 123 -4.48 -13.91 -5.36
N ASN A 124 -4.22 -13.46 -4.13
CA ASN A 124 -5.10 -13.77 -3.02
C ASN A 124 -6.18 -12.69 -2.90
N ASP A 125 -7.44 -13.07 -3.07
CA ASP A 125 -8.59 -12.14 -3.03
C ASP A 125 -8.80 -11.49 -1.64
N ASP A 126 -8.19 -12.02 -0.59
CA ASP A 126 -8.22 -11.41 0.74
C ASP A 126 -7.11 -10.36 0.92
N SER A 127 -6.10 -10.31 0.04
CA SER A 127 -5.04 -9.29 0.08
C SER A 127 -5.59 -7.95 -0.42
N VAL A 128 -5.24 -6.86 0.27
CA VAL A 128 -5.85 -5.55 0.02
C VAL A 128 -4.98 -4.40 0.51
N VAL A 129 -5.08 -3.24 -0.16
CA VAL A 129 -4.49 -2.00 0.32
C VAL A 129 -5.58 -1.02 0.72
N TYR A 130 -5.48 -0.49 1.94
CA TYR A 130 -6.33 0.59 2.42
C TYR A 130 -5.56 1.90 2.38
N THR A 131 -6.01 2.83 1.53
CA THR A 131 -5.42 4.16 1.43
C THR A 131 -6.20 5.15 2.27
N GLY A 132 -5.54 6.22 2.71
CA GLY A 132 -6.22 7.33 3.35
C GLY A 132 -5.33 8.53 3.64
N ASN A 133 -5.94 9.61 4.12
CA ASN A 133 -5.23 10.79 4.60
C ASN A 133 -5.93 11.49 5.77
N ASP A 134 -5.18 12.36 6.41
CA ASP A 134 -5.61 13.17 7.53
C ASP A 134 -6.56 14.34 7.17
N ASN A 135 -6.74 14.67 5.89
CA ASN A 135 -7.59 15.76 5.41
C ASN A 135 -9.09 15.36 5.25
N CYS A 136 -9.39 14.07 5.20
CA CYS A 136 -10.75 13.55 5.02
C CYS A 136 -11.58 13.60 6.32
N GLY A 137 -12.16 14.76 6.65
CA GLY A 137 -12.85 15.11 7.92
C GLY A 137 -13.98 14.22 8.49
N SER A 138 -14.18 12.98 8.04
CA SER A 138 -15.19 12.05 8.55
C SER A 138 -14.65 11.21 9.71
N LYS A 139 -15.31 11.29 10.87
CA LYS A 139 -15.07 10.46 12.08
C LYS A 139 -15.05 8.92 11.88
N ASP A 140 -15.30 8.44 10.67
CA ASP A 140 -15.01 7.08 10.23
C ASP A 140 -13.49 6.82 10.05
N TYR A 141 -12.66 7.84 10.36
CA TYR A 141 -11.19 7.90 10.43
C TYR A 141 -10.46 6.71 11.09
N LEU A 142 -11.15 5.81 11.78
CA LEU A 142 -10.52 4.80 12.64
C LEU A 142 -10.30 3.42 12.01
N ASP A 143 -10.98 3.03 10.92
CA ASP A 143 -11.19 1.58 10.77
C ASP A 143 -10.46 0.86 9.62
N THR A 144 -9.80 1.51 8.66
CA THR A 144 -9.19 0.75 7.53
C THR A 144 -7.74 1.07 7.18
N CYS A 145 -7.33 2.33 7.06
CA CYS A 145 -5.95 2.63 6.63
C CYS A 145 -4.89 2.52 7.73
N PHE A 146 -5.28 2.33 9.00
CA PHE A 146 -4.38 2.09 10.14
C PHE A 146 -4.39 0.63 10.62
N ILE A 147 -5.06 -0.29 9.94
CA ILE A 147 -5.13 -1.69 10.40
C ILE A 147 -3.77 -2.41 10.37
N GLY A 148 -2.81 -1.88 9.60
CA GLY A 148 -1.43 -2.34 9.61
C GLY A 148 -0.72 -2.05 10.92
N ASP A 149 -1.13 -1.02 11.67
CA ASP A 149 -0.58 -0.72 12.98
C ASP A 149 -1.17 -1.65 14.05
N GLU A 150 -0.30 -2.34 14.78
CA GLU A 150 -0.68 -3.21 15.92
C GLU A 150 -1.38 -2.44 17.05
N TYR A 151 -1.14 -1.12 17.13
CA TYR A 151 -1.68 -0.27 18.19
C TYR A 151 -2.21 1.05 17.65
N TYR A 152 -3.27 1.57 18.27
CA TYR A 152 -3.77 2.92 18.02
C TYR A 152 -3.76 3.76 19.31
N TRP A 153 -3.87 5.09 19.15
CA TRP A 153 -4.03 6.01 20.27
C TRP A 153 -5.52 6.25 20.55
N GLY A 154 -6.05 5.57 21.55
CA GLY A 154 -7.40 5.75 22.07
C GLY A 154 -7.48 6.88 23.11
N ASN A 155 -8.67 7.03 23.71
CA ASN A 155 -8.90 8.05 24.74
C ASN A 155 -8.09 7.80 26.02
N ASP A 156 -7.77 6.54 26.30
CA ASP A 156 -7.08 6.11 27.52
C ASP A 156 -5.59 5.82 27.29
N GLY A 157 -5.08 6.09 26.08
CA GLY A 157 -3.67 5.95 25.70
C GLY A 157 -3.46 4.99 24.53
N LYS A 158 -2.30 4.33 24.51
CA LYS A 158 -1.95 3.34 23.49
C LYS A 158 -2.72 2.05 23.74
N GLU A 159 -3.57 1.67 22.80
CA GLU A 159 -4.46 0.51 22.85
C GLU A 159 -4.15 -0.46 21.70
N LEU A 160 -4.42 -1.76 21.88
CA LEU A 160 -4.24 -2.77 20.82
C LEU A 160 -5.29 -2.53 19.73
N ASN A 161 -4.88 -2.53 18.46
CA ASN A 161 -5.79 -2.37 17.34
C ASN A 161 -6.66 -3.63 17.15
N PRO A 162 -7.99 -3.56 17.36
CA PRO A 162 -8.86 -4.72 17.25
C PRO A 162 -9.02 -5.23 15.81
N TYR A 163 -8.60 -4.43 14.82
CA TYR A 163 -8.66 -4.77 13.40
C TYR A 163 -7.32 -5.26 12.84
N HIS A 164 -6.25 -5.24 13.64
CA HIS A 164 -4.97 -5.80 13.28
C HIS A 164 -4.97 -7.31 13.52
N ASP A 165 -4.87 -8.09 12.45
CA ASP A 165 -4.94 -9.54 12.46
C ASP A 165 -3.63 -10.14 11.94
N SER A 166 -2.60 -10.12 12.79
CA SER A 166 -1.28 -10.67 12.46
C SER A 166 -1.27 -12.20 12.36
N GLU A 167 -2.33 -12.88 12.78
CA GLU A 167 -2.46 -14.33 12.58
C GLU A 167 -2.77 -14.65 11.12
N ASN A 168 -3.59 -13.84 10.45
CA ASN A 168 -4.05 -14.09 9.09
C ASN A 168 -3.39 -13.21 8.02
N PHE A 169 -2.72 -12.11 8.39
CA PHE A 169 -2.11 -11.18 7.44
C PHE A 169 -0.65 -10.86 7.77
N ASP A 170 0.13 -10.61 6.71
CA ASP A 170 1.38 -9.86 6.77
C ASP A 170 1.07 -8.39 6.47
N TYR A 171 1.58 -7.48 7.29
CA TYR A 171 1.30 -6.04 7.17
C TYR A 171 2.54 -5.25 6.77
N PHE A 172 2.33 -4.29 5.87
CA PHE A 172 3.26 -3.21 5.60
C PHE A 172 2.53 -1.87 5.75
N ILE A 173 3.26 -0.87 6.22
CA ILE A 173 2.70 0.46 6.43
C ILE A 173 3.53 1.44 5.61
N LYS A 174 2.86 2.19 4.75
CA LYS A 174 3.39 3.43 4.21
C LYS A 174 3.01 4.53 5.21
N GLY A 175 3.99 4.98 5.98
CA GLY A 175 3.85 6.06 6.97
C GLY A 175 4.06 7.44 6.36
N ASN A 176 4.18 8.46 7.22
CA ASN A 176 4.68 9.79 6.87
C ASN A 176 6.06 10.03 7.47
#